data_AF-A0A7J8N9X7-F1
#
_entry.id   AF-A0A7J8N9X7-F1
#
_cell.length_a   1.000
_cell.length_b   1.000
_cell.length_c   1.000
_cell.angle_alpha   90.00
_cell.angle_beta   90.00
_cell.angle_gamma   90.00
#
_symmetry.space_group_name_H-M   'P 1'
#
loop_
_entity.id
_entity.type
_entity.pdbx_description
1 polymer ?
#
loop_
_entity_poly.entity_id
_entity_poly.type
_entity_poly.pdbx_seq_one_letter_code
_entity_poly.pdbx_strand_id
1 'polypeptide(L)'
;MATMARANSGPAYPERFYAAASYAGFDGSPNSNTKDIASRFSNDVALILYALYQQATVGPCTVPKPSSWSPVEHSKWKSWQQLGNMVSTEAMRLFVKILEEEEPGWYSRASNSVSEPVIDVQMNHNSNVEPIIENRNSFAETKIISAENGGLMETQDKDVVSEGLGSIVVYDKWISPPVIGQRPKARYQHGAAVVQDKMYIYGGNHNGRYLNDLHVLDLRSWTWSKVEAKVVPKSVESPSPVNIAPCAGHSLIPWENKLLSIAGHTKVPSETIQGKAFDLQTGTWSVLNTYGKAPVSRAGQSVTLVGTTLVIFGGQDAKRTLLNDLHILNLETMTWNEIDAVGAPPSPRADHAAAIHAERYLLVFGGGSHATCFNDLHVFDLQAMEWSRPTQQGEIPTPRAGHASVTVGENWFIVGGGDNKSGK
;
A
#
# COMPACT_ATOMS: atom_id res chain seq x y z
N MET A 1 14.55 16.05 29.38
CA MET A 1 14.88 15.30 28.14
C MET A 1 14.29 13.92 28.30
N ALA A 2 13.17 13.65 27.64
CA ALA A 2 12.60 12.31 27.55
C ALA A 2 12.83 11.82 26.12
N THR A 3 13.77 10.90 25.96
CA THR A 3 13.98 10.14 24.72
C THR A 3 12.75 9.28 24.48
N MET A 4 11.86 9.71 23.59
CA MET A 4 10.81 8.83 23.09
C MET A 4 11.48 7.70 22.30
N ALA A 5 11.24 6.47 22.74
CA ALA A 5 11.64 5.26 22.05
C ALA A 5 11.15 5.31 20.59
N ARG A 6 12.06 5.10 19.63
CA ARG A 6 11.70 4.71 18.28
C ARG A 6 10.74 3.52 18.39
N ALA A 7 9.58 3.59 17.76
CA ALA A 7 8.79 2.40 17.50
C ALA A 7 9.66 1.50 16.61
N ASN A 8 10.28 0.49 17.21
CA ASN A 8 11.01 -0.55 16.51
C ASN A 8 9.95 -1.38 15.77
N SER A 9 9.58 -0.96 14.55
CA SER A 9 8.99 -1.90 13.60
C SER A 9 10.02 -3.02 13.48
N GLY A 10 9.70 -4.22 13.96
CA GLY A 10 10.57 -5.39 13.87
C GLY A 10 10.99 -5.68 12.43
N PRO A 11 11.76 -6.76 12.17
CA PRO A 11 12.14 -7.11 10.81
C PRO A 11 10.89 -7.32 9.93
N ALA A 12 11.06 -7.27 8.62
CA ALA A 12 10.00 -7.65 7.69
C ALA A 12 9.70 -9.15 7.81
N TYR A 13 8.62 -9.59 7.17
CA TYR A 13 8.40 -11.02 6.95
C TYR A 13 9.29 -11.51 5.80
N PRO A 14 9.78 -12.76 5.84
CA PRO A 14 9.43 -13.81 6.80
C PRO A 14 10.24 -13.78 8.12
N GLU A 15 11.25 -12.93 8.25
CA GLU A 15 12.16 -12.90 9.41
C GLU A 15 11.43 -12.61 10.72
N ARG A 16 10.40 -11.74 10.70
CA ARG A 16 9.55 -11.47 11.87
C ARG A 16 8.86 -12.71 12.39
N PHE A 17 8.35 -13.54 11.47
CA PHE A 17 7.72 -14.80 11.81
C PHE A 17 8.72 -15.77 12.42
N TYR A 18 9.92 -15.92 11.83
CA TYR A 18 10.94 -16.81 12.40
C TYR A 18 11.45 -16.33 13.76
N ALA A 19 11.61 -15.02 13.96
CA ALA A 19 11.95 -14.45 15.26
C ALA A 19 10.85 -14.72 16.31
N ALA A 20 9.58 -14.56 15.93
CA ALA A 20 8.43 -14.87 16.77
C ALA A 20 8.35 -16.36 17.12
N ALA A 21 8.52 -17.23 16.12
CA ALA A 21 8.52 -18.68 16.30
C ALA A 21 9.66 -19.14 17.22
N SER A 22 10.85 -18.56 17.06
CA SER A 22 11.99 -18.80 17.94
C SER A 22 11.70 -18.36 19.38
N TYR A 23 11.21 -17.14 19.58
CA TYR A 23 10.82 -16.63 20.89
C TYR A 23 9.75 -17.49 21.58
N ALA A 24 8.78 -18.00 20.81
CA ALA A 24 7.71 -18.86 21.28
C ALA A 24 8.14 -20.35 21.40
N GLY A 25 9.36 -20.72 21.01
CA GLY A 25 9.92 -22.06 21.18
C GLY A 25 9.55 -23.08 20.10
N PHE A 26 9.17 -22.64 18.90
CA PHE A 26 8.78 -23.50 17.77
C PHE A 26 9.90 -23.81 16.77
N ASP A 27 11.03 -23.08 16.81
CA ASP A 27 12.15 -23.21 15.87
C ASP A 27 13.08 -24.41 16.11
N GLY A 28 12.89 -25.14 17.22
CA GLY A 28 13.73 -26.29 17.59
C GLY A 28 15.15 -25.93 18.03
N SER A 29 15.42 -24.67 18.37
CA SER A 29 16.72 -24.22 18.88
C SER A 29 17.08 -24.95 20.19
N PRO A 30 18.37 -25.23 20.49
CA PRO A 30 18.80 -25.89 21.74
C PRO A 30 18.40 -25.14 23.03
N ASN A 31 18.08 -23.84 22.91
CA ASN A 31 17.55 -23.02 24.00
C ASN A 31 16.01 -23.05 24.10
N SER A 32 15.32 -23.73 23.18
CA SER A 32 13.86 -23.93 23.21
C SER A 32 13.53 -25.15 24.08
N ASN A 33 13.29 -24.91 25.37
CA ASN A 33 12.67 -25.93 26.20
C ASN A 33 11.21 -26.07 25.74
N THR A 34 10.88 -27.14 25.03
CA THR A 34 9.49 -27.51 24.68
C THR A 34 8.57 -27.64 25.92
N LYS A 35 9.14 -27.73 27.12
CA LYS A 35 8.45 -27.63 28.42
C LYS A 35 7.93 -26.22 28.76
N ASP A 36 8.40 -25.16 28.11
CA ASP A 36 8.01 -23.77 28.40
C ASP A 36 6.78 -23.27 27.61
N ILE A 37 6.39 -23.95 26.52
CA ILE A 37 5.21 -23.52 25.73
C ILE A 37 3.92 -23.72 26.53
N ALA A 38 3.81 -24.85 27.24
CA ALA A 38 2.63 -25.21 28.03
C ALA A 38 2.49 -24.41 29.34
N SER A 39 3.56 -23.75 29.80
CA SER A 39 3.52 -22.84 30.95
C SER A 39 3.31 -21.38 30.54
N ARG A 40 3.66 -21.01 29.30
CA ARG A 40 3.55 -19.63 28.78
C ARG A 40 2.20 -19.30 28.17
N PHE A 41 1.55 -20.25 27.51
CA PHE A 41 0.30 -20.00 26.79
C PHE A 41 -0.82 -20.90 27.29
N SER A 42 -2.07 -20.43 27.17
CA SER A 42 -3.23 -21.31 27.35
C SER A 42 -3.18 -22.46 26.33
N ASN A 43 -3.79 -23.61 26.66
CA ASN A 43 -3.76 -24.78 25.77
C ASN A 43 -4.32 -24.47 24.38
N ASP A 44 -5.37 -23.65 24.29
CA ASP A 44 -5.99 -23.28 23.01
C ASP A 44 -5.07 -22.37 22.19
N VAL A 45 -4.41 -21.39 22.83
CA VAL A 45 -3.41 -20.52 22.20
C VAL A 45 -2.19 -21.31 21.72
N ALA A 46 -1.68 -22.24 22.54
CA ALA A 46 -0.55 -23.09 22.16
C ALA A 46 -0.90 -23.99 20.96
N LEU A 47 -2.13 -24.50 20.89
CA LEU A 47 -2.60 -25.32 19.76
C LEU A 47 -2.74 -24.51 18.47
N ILE A 48 -3.31 -23.30 18.52
CA ILE A 48 -3.43 -22.46 17.32
C ILE A 48 -2.06 -21.95 16.85
N LEU A 49 -1.16 -21.57 17.76
CA LEU A 49 0.22 -21.20 17.40
C LEU A 49 0.96 -22.38 16.76
N TYR A 50 0.79 -23.60 17.30
CA TYR A 50 1.33 -24.81 16.67
C TYR A 50 0.77 -25.02 15.25
N ALA A 51 -0.55 -24.96 15.10
CA ALA A 51 -1.22 -25.15 13.81
C ALA A 51 -0.76 -24.11 12.77
N LEU A 52 -0.68 -22.84 13.15
CA LEU A 52 -0.20 -21.75 12.30
C LEU A 52 1.27 -21.91 11.94
N TYR A 53 2.11 -22.36 12.87
CA TYR A 53 3.51 -22.67 12.58
C TYR A 53 3.65 -23.80 11.55
N GLN A 54 2.89 -24.89 11.70
CA GLN A 54 2.87 -25.98 10.71
C GLN A 54 2.32 -25.50 9.36
N GLN A 55 1.24 -24.72 9.34
CA GLN A 55 0.68 -24.16 8.11
C GLN A 55 1.67 -23.23 7.39
N ALA A 56 2.44 -22.44 8.13
CA ALA A 56 3.43 -21.50 7.62
C ALA A 56 4.74 -22.15 7.15
N THR A 57 5.10 -23.33 7.66
CA THR A 57 6.39 -23.99 7.35
C THR A 57 6.25 -25.24 6.49
N VAL A 58 5.09 -25.89 6.54
CA VAL A 58 4.79 -27.15 5.84
C VAL A 58 3.64 -26.98 4.83
N GLY A 59 2.65 -26.14 5.13
CA GLY A 59 1.45 -25.95 4.30
C GLY A 59 0.22 -26.69 4.85
N PRO A 60 -0.81 -26.94 4.01
CA PRO A 60 -2.05 -27.61 4.43
C PRO A 60 -1.80 -28.97 5.09
N CYS A 61 -2.61 -29.29 6.12
CA CYS A 61 -2.53 -30.57 6.83
C CYS A 61 -2.88 -31.74 5.89
N THR A 62 -1.84 -32.44 5.42
CA THR A 62 -1.96 -33.65 4.58
C THR A 62 -1.71 -34.94 5.37
N VAL A 63 -1.31 -34.82 6.64
CA VAL A 63 -1.06 -35.96 7.51
C VAL A 63 -2.37 -36.68 7.87
N PRO A 64 -2.40 -38.02 7.84
CA PRO A 64 -3.59 -38.77 8.20
C PRO A 64 -3.94 -38.55 9.68
N LYS A 65 -5.23 -38.69 10.00
CA LYS A 65 -5.70 -38.59 11.39
C LYS A 65 -4.91 -39.55 12.29
N PRO A 66 -4.33 -39.09 13.41
CA PRO A 66 -3.56 -39.93 14.30
C PRO A 66 -4.40 -41.12 14.80
N SER A 67 -3.82 -42.33 14.79
CA SER A 67 -4.42 -43.52 15.38
C SER A 67 -4.04 -43.73 16.85
N SER A 68 -3.15 -42.89 17.38
CA SER A 68 -2.65 -42.93 18.75
C SER A 68 -3.71 -42.45 19.75
N TRP A 69 -3.77 -43.05 20.94
CA TRP A 69 -4.63 -42.58 22.05
C TRP A 69 -4.11 -41.28 22.72
N SER A 70 -3.18 -40.56 22.09
CA SER A 70 -2.62 -39.31 22.60
C SER A 70 -3.61 -38.16 22.37
N PRO A 71 -4.22 -37.59 23.43
CA PRO A 71 -5.16 -36.48 23.27
C PRO A 71 -4.48 -35.23 22.70
N VAL A 72 -3.20 -35.04 23.01
CA VAL A 72 -2.41 -33.90 22.55
C VAL A 72 -2.14 -33.97 21.05
N GLU A 73 -1.77 -35.15 20.52
CA GLU A 73 -1.55 -35.32 19.08
C GLU A 73 -2.85 -35.15 18.29
N HIS A 74 -3.96 -35.67 18.82
CA HIS A 74 -5.28 -35.46 18.25
C HIS A 74 -5.67 -33.98 18.20
N SER A 75 -5.46 -33.23 19.28
CA SER A 75 -5.75 -31.80 19.32
C SER A 75 -4.87 -30.99 18.38
N LYS A 76 -3.57 -31.29 18.31
CA LYS A 76 -2.62 -30.67 17.36
C LYS A 76 -3.03 -30.90 15.92
N TRP A 77 -3.32 -32.16 15.57
CA TRP A 77 -3.78 -32.52 14.23
C TRP A 77 -5.09 -31.84 13.87
N LYS A 78 -6.07 -31.85 14.79
CA LYS A 78 -7.38 -31.20 14.57
C LYS A 78 -7.23 -29.70 14.34
N SER A 79 -6.41 -29.02 15.15
CA SER A 79 -6.18 -27.58 15.02
C SER A 79 -5.51 -27.22 13.69
N TRP A 80 -4.51 -28.00 13.24
CA TRP A 80 -3.88 -27.79 11.93
C TRP A 80 -4.84 -28.11 10.77
N GLN A 81 -5.60 -29.20 10.86
CA GLN A 81 -6.59 -29.55 9.83
C GLN A 81 -7.66 -28.46 9.65
N GLN A 82 -8.08 -27.80 10.73
CA GLN A 82 -9.08 -26.73 10.68
C GLN A 82 -8.64 -25.49 9.89
N LEU A 83 -7.34 -25.29 9.66
CA LEU A 83 -6.83 -24.18 8.84
C LEU A 83 -7.04 -24.38 7.34
N GLY A 84 -7.30 -25.62 6.90
CA GLY A 84 -7.61 -25.93 5.50
C GLY A 84 -6.53 -25.45 4.51
N ASN A 85 -6.96 -24.68 3.50
CA ASN A 85 -6.10 -24.15 2.44
C ASN A 85 -5.56 -22.74 2.74
N MET A 86 -5.44 -22.37 4.02
CA MET A 86 -4.84 -21.08 4.41
C MET A 86 -3.46 -20.92 3.80
N VAL A 87 -3.20 -19.75 3.19
CA VAL A 87 -1.91 -19.46 2.57
C VAL A 87 -0.83 -19.34 3.64
N SER A 88 0.38 -19.83 3.35
CA SER A 88 1.53 -19.81 4.27
C SER A 88 1.81 -18.42 4.85
N THR A 89 1.65 -17.37 4.04
CA THR A 89 1.87 -15.97 4.42
C THR A 89 0.85 -15.47 5.43
N GLU A 90 -0.42 -15.83 5.26
CA GLU A 90 -1.48 -15.54 6.22
C GLU A 90 -1.25 -16.28 7.55
N ALA A 91 -0.79 -17.53 7.49
CA ALA A 91 -0.44 -18.29 8.69
C ALA A 91 0.72 -17.63 9.46
N MET A 92 1.75 -17.12 8.77
CA MET A 92 2.84 -16.35 9.39
C MET A 92 2.33 -15.08 10.08
N ARG A 93 1.45 -14.31 9.42
CA ARG A 93 0.87 -13.07 9.96
C ARG A 93 0.02 -13.34 11.19
N LEU A 94 -0.88 -14.33 11.13
CA LEU A 94 -1.72 -14.71 12.26
C LEU A 94 -0.91 -15.23 13.44
N PHE A 95 0.18 -15.97 13.20
CA PHE A 95 1.07 -16.44 14.27
C PHE A 95 1.65 -15.25 15.05
N VAL A 96 2.26 -14.29 14.35
CA VAL A 96 2.86 -13.11 14.98
C VAL A 96 1.80 -12.25 15.67
N LYS A 97 0.63 -12.08 15.05
CA LYS A 97 -0.49 -11.31 15.62
C LYS A 97 -0.96 -11.91 16.95
N ILE A 98 -1.22 -13.21 16.99
CA ILE A 98 -1.65 -13.89 18.22
C ILE A 98 -0.55 -13.79 19.29
N LEU A 99 0.72 -13.96 18.91
CA LEU A 99 1.83 -13.80 19.86
C LEU A 99 1.91 -12.37 20.44
N GLU A 100 1.67 -11.33 19.63
CA GLU A 100 1.65 -9.94 20.08
C GLU A 100 0.48 -9.63 21.02
N GLU A 101 -0.68 -10.23 20.78
CA GLU A 101 -1.86 -10.10 21.64
C GLU A 101 -1.63 -10.78 23.01
N GLU A 102 -1.01 -11.97 23.02
CA GLU A 102 -0.74 -12.74 24.23
C GLU A 102 0.47 -12.20 25.03
N GLU A 103 1.51 -11.75 24.33
CA GLU A 103 2.76 -11.27 24.93
C GLU A 103 3.20 -9.92 24.36
N PRO A 104 2.55 -8.81 24.78
CA PRO A 104 2.93 -7.47 24.38
C PRO A 104 4.41 -7.20 24.70
N GLY A 105 5.19 -6.84 23.68
CA GLY A 105 6.62 -6.57 23.82
C GLY A 105 7.55 -7.78 23.69
N TRP A 106 7.05 -8.93 23.20
CA TRP A 106 7.87 -10.11 22.89
C TRP A 106 9.14 -9.76 22.09
N TYR A 107 9.01 -8.87 21.10
CA TYR A 107 10.10 -8.53 20.19
C TYR A 107 11.28 -7.86 20.92
N SER A 108 11.00 -6.93 21.85
CA SER A 108 12.03 -6.30 22.68
C SER A 108 12.73 -7.29 23.61
N ARG A 109 12.01 -8.30 24.10
CA ARG A 109 12.58 -9.35 24.95
C ARG A 109 13.44 -10.31 24.12
N ALA A 110 12.99 -10.67 22.92
CA ALA A 110 13.73 -11.50 21.98
C ALA A 110 15.04 -10.81 21.52
N SER A 111 15.02 -9.50 21.28
CA SER A 111 16.23 -8.75 20.90
C SER A 111 17.24 -8.61 22.03
N ASN A 112 16.79 -8.50 23.29
CA ASN A 112 17.67 -8.38 24.45
C ASN A 112 18.34 -9.71 24.85
N SER A 113 17.85 -10.85 24.35
CA SER A 113 18.43 -12.17 24.59
C SER A 113 19.60 -12.53 23.67
N VAL A 114 19.92 -11.70 22.67
CA VAL A 114 21.09 -11.90 21.81
C VAL A 114 22.28 -11.15 22.42
N SER A 115 23.20 -11.88 23.04
CA SER A 115 24.51 -11.33 23.41
C SER A 115 25.36 -11.20 22.13
N GLU A 116 25.81 -9.99 21.78
CA GLU A 116 26.74 -9.80 20.66
C GLU A 116 28.03 -10.61 20.90
N PRO A 117 28.59 -11.29 19.88
CA PRO A 117 29.92 -11.86 20.00
C PRO A 117 30.95 -10.73 20.03
N VAL A 118 31.88 -10.80 20.97
CA VAL A 118 33.05 -9.94 21.07
C VAL A 118 33.86 -10.06 19.77
N ILE A 119 33.87 -9.02 18.95
CA ILE A 119 34.80 -8.89 17.83
C ILE A 119 36.07 -8.23 18.37
N ASP A 120 37.13 -9.01 18.53
CA ASP A 120 38.46 -8.49 18.80
C ASP A 120 38.93 -7.63 17.60
N VAL A 121 39.04 -6.32 17.83
CA VAL A 121 39.65 -5.39 16.89
C VAL A 121 41.16 -5.45 17.07
N GLN A 122 41.86 -6.19 16.22
CA GLN A 122 43.28 -5.95 15.97
C GLN A 122 43.42 -5.00 14.77
N MET A 123 43.79 -3.75 15.10
CA MET A 123 44.33 -2.81 14.14
C MET A 123 45.68 -3.31 13.64
N ASN A 124 45.87 -3.41 12.32
CA ASN A 124 47.19 -3.28 11.72
C ASN A 124 47.08 -2.45 10.44
N HIS A 125 47.76 -1.30 10.48
CA HIS A 125 48.13 -0.51 9.32
C HIS A 125 49.10 -1.30 8.44
N ASN A 126 48.89 -1.27 7.11
CA ASN A 126 49.96 -0.95 6.17
C ASN A 126 49.41 -0.55 4.80
N SER A 127 50.10 0.42 4.22
CA SER A 127 49.80 1.18 3.01
C SER A 127 50.54 0.63 1.77
N ASN A 128 50.06 1.10 0.60
CA ASN A 128 50.63 1.09 -0.75
C ASN A 128 50.46 -0.19 -1.59
N VAL A 129 49.77 -0.09 -2.75
CA VAL A 129 50.36 0.18 -4.08
C VAL A 129 49.22 0.46 -5.11
N GLU A 130 49.57 1.28 -6.11
CA GLU A 130 48.83 1.95 -7.19
C GLU A 130 48.15 1.08 -8.29
N PRO A 131 47.36 1.70 -9.21
CA PRO A 131 46.39 1.03 -10.09
C PRO A 131 46.98 0.64 -11.46
N ILE A 132 46.41 -0.40 -12.09
CA ILE A 132 46.68 -0.77 -13.48
C ILE A 132 45.44 -0.47 -14.33
N ILE A 133 45.62 0.44 -15.29
CA ILE A 133 44.76 0.67 -16.45
C ILE A 133 45.30 -0.22 -17.57
N GLU A 134 44.44 -0.96 -18.28
CA GLU A 134 44.67 -1.20 -19.72
C GLU A 134 43.37 -1.51 -20.50
N ASN A 135 43.19 -0.76 -21.58
CA ASN A 135 42.22 -0.92 -22.66
C ASN A 135 42.54 -2.16 -23.49
N ARG A 136 41.51 -2.89 -24.01
CA ARG A 136 41.40 -3.10 -25.47
C ARG A 136 40.07 -3.70 -25.94
N ASN A 137 39.57 -3.10 -27.01
CA ASN A 137 38.51 -3.52 -27.94
C ASN A 137 38.63 -4.97 -28.44
N SER A 138 37.48 -5.60 -28.72
CA SER A 138 37.25 -6.24 -30.03
C SER A 138 35.75 -6.42 -30.31
N PHE A 139 35.36 -6.02 -31.52
CA PHE A 139 34.07 -6.28 -32.17
C PHE A 139 34.01 -7.73 -32.64
N ALA A 140 32.80 -8.32 -32.69
CA ALA A 140 32.44 -9.35 -33.67
C ALA A 140 30.91 -9.35 -33.89
N GLU A 141 30.55 -9.60 -35.15
CA GLU A 141 29.30 -9.22 -35.80
C GLU A 141 28.07 -10.11 -35.55
N THR A 142 26.94 -9.43 -35.70
CA THR A 142 25.63 -9.82 -36.24
C THR A 142 25.58 -11.12 -37.06
N LYS A 143 24.61 -11.99 -36.73
CA LYS A 143 24.03 -12.95 -37.68
C LYS A 143 22.50 -12.87 -37.66
N ILE A 144 21.96 -12.47 -38.80
CA ILE A 144 20.55 -12.49 -39.18
C ILE A 144 20.18 -13.93 -39.56
N ILE A 145 19.06 -14.46 -39.04
CA ILE A 145 18.37 -15.63 -39.60
C ILE A 145 16.87 -15.33 -39.66
N SER A 146 16.32 -15.71 -40.82
CA SER A 146 15.02 -15.39 -41.39
C SER A 146 13.84 -16.14 -40.76
N ALA A 147 12.66 -15.58 -41.02
CA ALA A 147 11.33 -16.04 -40.65
C ALA A 147 10.91 -17.40 -41.25
N GLU A 148 10.04 -18.11 -40.54
CA GLU A 148 9.07 -19.05 -41.12
C GLU A 148 7.76 -19.03 -40.33
N ASN A 149 6.67 -19.05 -41.10
CA ASN A 149 5.26 -18.98 -40.69
C ASN A 149 4.74 -20.33 -40.20
N GLY A 150 3.71 -20.28 -39.35
CA GLY A 150 2.71 -21.34 -39.14
C GLY A 150 2.30 -21.40 -37.67
N GLY A 151 1.03 -21.36 -37.25
CA GLY A 151 -0.27 -21.25 -37.90
C GLY A 151 -1.29 -21.21 -36.75
N LEU A 152 -2.37 -20.45 -36.90
CA LEU A 152 -3.43 -20.30 -35.90
C LEU A 152 -4.17 -21.63 -35.63
N MET A 153 -4.54 -21.86 -34.37
CA MET A 153 -5.79 -22.55 -34.02
C MET A 153 -6.57 -21.65 -33.04
N GLU A 154 -7.66 -21.07 -33.56
CA GLU A 154 -8.71 -20.41 -32.77
C GLU A 154 -9.63 -21.48 -32.17
N THR A 155 -9.88 -21.39 -30.86
CA THR A 155 -11.02 -22.06 -30.22
C THR A 155 -12.08 -21.01 -29.90
N GLN A 156 -13.21 -21.12 -30.61
CA GLN A 156 -14.41 -20.31 -30.43
C GLN A 156 -15.04 -20.58 -29.06
N ASP A 157 -15.31 -19.52 -28.29
CA ASP A 157 -16.33 -19.57 -27.26
C ASP A 157 -17.24 -18.34 -27.35
N LYS A 158 -18.53 -18.60 -27.15
CA LYS A 158 -19.66 -17.83 -27.65
C LYS A 158 -19.87 -16.51 -26.91
N ASP A 159 -20.03 -15.43 -27.67
CA ASP A 159 -20.45 -14.12 -27.20
C ASP A 159 -21.85 -14.16 -26.56
N VAL A 160 -21.92 -13.78 -25.28
CA VAL A 160 -23.14 -13.31 -24.64
C VAL A 160 -23.22 -11.81 -24.92
N VAL A 161 -24.20 -11.42 -25.73
CA VAL A 161 -24.54 -10.04 -26.04
C VAL A 161 -24.94 -9.31 -24.75
N SER A 162 -24.09 -8.39 -24.29
CA SER A 162 -24.49 -7.30 -23.39
C SER A 162 -24.44 -6.00 -24.20
N GLU A 163 -25.62 -5.48 -24.55
CA GLU A 163 -25.77 -4.13 -25.10
C GLU A 163 -25.34 -3.09 -24.05
N GLY A 164 -24.53 -2.12 -24.49
CA GLY A 164 -24.43 -0.82 -23.82
C GLY A 164 -23.10 -0.48 -23.16
N LEU A 165 -22.04 -0.35 -23.97
CA LEU A 165 -20.95 0.63 -23.86
C LEU A 165 -20.13 0.42 -25.15
N GLY A 166 -20.03 1.44 -26.02
CA GLY A 166 -19.28 1.30 -27.26
C GLY A 166 -17.86 0.80 -26.98
N SER A 167 -17.32 -0.07 -27.85
CA SER A 167 -15.95 -0.58 -27.73
C SER A 167 -15.02 0.59 -27.43
N ILE A 168 -14.30 0.55 -26.31
CA ILE A 168 -13.30 1.55 -25.96
C ILE A 168 -12.19 1.42 -27.02
N VAL A 169 -12.31 2.17 -28.11
CA VAL A 169 -11.22 2.35 -29.05
C VAL A 169 -10.18 3.15 -28.29
N VAL A 170 -8.97 2.60 -28.14
CA VAL A 170 -7.83 3.34 -27.61
C VAL A 170 -7.57 4.50 -28.57
N TYR A 171 -8.11 5.67 -28.26
CA TYR A 171 -7.83 6.88 -29.00
C TYR A 171 -6.49 7.42 -28.52
N ASP A 172 -5.40 7.04 -29.20
CA ASP A 172 -4.03 7.54 -28.98
C ASP A 172 -3.88 9.01 -29.42
N LYS A 173 -4.80 9.89 -29.00
CA LYS A 173 -4.78 11.31 -29.33
C LYS A 173 -5.07 12.16 -28.10
N TRP A 174 -4.14 13.07 -27.83
CA TRP A 174 -4.36 14.16 -26.89
C TRP A 174 -5.32 15.19 -27.48
N ILE A 175 -6.35 15.53 -26.73
CA ILE A 175 -7.27 16.64 -27.02
C ILE A 175 -7.27 17.63 -25.87
N SER A 176 -7.44 18.91 -26.19
CA SER A 176 -7.69 19.97 -25.22
C SER A 176 -9.07 20.55 -25.50
N PRO A 177 -10.13 20.02 -24.85
CA PRO A 177 -11.49 20.50 -25.08
C PRO A 177 -11.61 21.97 -24.65
N PRO A 178 -12.33 22.81 -25.40
CA PRO A 178 -12.61 24.17 -24.96
C PRO A 178 -13.51 24.12 -23.73
N VAL A 179 -13.05 24.71 -22.63
CA VAL A 179 -13.83 24.79 -21.39
C VAL A 179 -14.35 26.20 -21.13
N ILE A 180 -15.56 26.32 -20.58
CA ILE A 180 -16.18 27.60 -20.22
C ILE A 180 -16.49 27.66 -18.71
N GLY A 181 -17.03 28.79 -18.25
CA GLY A 181 -17.44 28.97 -16.85
C GLY A 181 -16.31 29.36 -15.89
N GLN A 182 -16.56 29.20 -14.58
CA GLN A 182 -15.66 29.66 -13.52
C GLN A 182 -14.56 28.64 -13.25
N ARG A 183 -13.42 28.84 -13.92
CA ARG A 183 -12.27 27.93 -13.79
C ARG A 183 -11.61 28.02 -12.41
N PRO A 184 -11.11 26.88 -11.89
CA PRO A 184 -10.24 26.89 -10.72
C PRO A 184 -8.93 27.63 -11.01
N LYS A 185 -8.33 28.21 -9.97
CA LYS A 185 -6.93 28.68 -10.04
C LYS A 185 -5.99 27.52 -10.39
N ALA A 186 -4.92 27.84 -11.13
CA ALA A 186 -3.83 26.90 -11.40
C ALA A 186 -3.27 26.36 -10.07
N ARG A 187 -3.14 25.04 -9.95
CA ARG A 187 -2.80 24.38 -8.68
C ARG A 187 -2.12 23.04 -8.92
N TYR A 188 -1.38 22.57 -7.93
CA TYR A 188 -0.81 21.22 -7.89
C TYR A 188 -1.23 20.52 -6.59
N GLN A 189 -1.01 19.20 -6.52
CA GLN A 189 -1.35 18.40 -5.33
C GLN A 189 -2.83 18.54 -4.88
N HIS A 190 -3.74 18.78 -5.84
CA HIS A 190 -5.18 18.76 -5.59
C HIS A 190 -5.70 17.33 -5.71
N GLY A 191 -6.79 17.02 -5.02
CA GLY A 191 -7.52 15.79 -5.26
C GLY A 191 -8.48 15.98 -6.43
N ALA A 192 -8.63 14.96 -7.28
CA ALA A 192 -9.56 14.93 -8.38
C ALA A 192 -10.33 13.60 -8.39
N ALA A 193 -11.63 13.65 -8.68
CA ALA A 193 -12.49 12.47 -8.74
C ALA A 193 -13.56 12.66 -9.83
N VAL A 194 -13.88 11.59 -10.55
CA VAL A 194 -15.00 11.57 -11.50
C VAL A 194 -16.17 10.85 -10.87
N VAL A 195 -17.34 11.48 -10.88
CA VAL A 195 -18.62 10.89 -10.48
C VAL A 195 -19.59 11.10 -11.64
N GLN A 196 -19.97 10.01 -12.30
CA GLN A 196 -20.77 10.06 -13.53
C GLN A 196 -20.14 11.02 -14.55
N ASP A 197 -20.89 11.99 -15.07
CA ASP A 197 -20.43 12.96 -16.06
C ASP A 197 -19.86 14.25 -15.45
N LYS A 198 -19.37 14.18 -14.22
CA LYS A 198 -18.82 15.33 -13.50
C LYS A 198 -17.46 15.00 -12.92
N MET A 199 -16.48 15.86 -13.20
CA MET A 199 -15.17 15.80 -12.57
C MET A 199 -15.08 16.86 -11.49
N TYR A 200 -14.81 16.43 -10.26
CA TYR A 200 -14.62 17.29 -9.10
C TYR A 200 -13.14 17.46 -8.82
N ILE A 201 -12.76 18.66 -8.41
CA ILE A 201 -11.42 18.94 -7.87
C ILE A 201 -11.56 19.65 -6.53
N TYR A 202 -10.72 19.27 -5.58
CA TYR A 202 -10.74 19.82 -4.23
C TYR A 202 -9.34 20.15 -3.75
N GLY A 203 -9.21 21.30 -3.07
CA GLY A 203 -7.98 21.74 -2.43
C GLY A 203 -6.80 21.91 -3.39
N GLY A 204 -5.62 21.55 -2.91
CA GLY A 204 -4.35 21.72 -3.60
C GLY A 204 -3.60 22.97 -3.18
N ASN A 205 -2.47 23.22 -3.85
CA ASN A 205 -1.57 24.32 -3.55
C ASN A 205 -1.52 25.30 -4.73
N HIS A 206 -1.68 26.58 -4.43
CA HIS A 206 -1.45 27.68 -5.36
C HIS A 206 -0.47 28.69 -4.72
N ASN A 207 0.72 28.82 -5.29
CA ASN A 207 1.76 29.76 -4.83
C ASN A 207 2.07 29.65 -3.32
N GLY A 208 2.20 28.43 -2.82
CA GLY A 208 2.49 28.14 -1.40
C GLY A 208 1.29 28.21 -0.48
N ARG A 209 0.07 28.49 -0.99
CA ARG A 209 -1.16 28.53 -0.21
C ARG A 209 -2.00 27.29 -0.49
N TYR A 210 -2.33 26.56 0.57
CA TYR A 210 -3.31 25.49 0.49
C TYR A 210 -4.71 26.05 0.27
N LEU A 211 -5.51 25.32 -0.50
CA LEU A 211 -6.86 25.68 -0.88
C LEU A 211 -7.87 24.72 -0.24
N ASN A 212 -9.13 25.15 -0.14
CA ASN A 212 -10.27 24.34 0.31
C ASN A 212 -11.52 24.55 -0.56
N ASP A 213 -11.35 25.11 -1.76
CA ASP A 213 -12.42 25.25 -2.73
C ASP A 213 -12.71 23.91 -3.42
N LEU A 214 -14.00 23.67 -3.69
CA LEU A 214 -14.49 22.56 -4.49
C LEU A 214 -14.97 23.12 -5.82
N HIS A 215 -14.46 22.60 -6.92
CA HIS A 215 -14.90 22.93 -8.27
C HIS A 215 -15.38 21.68 -8.98
N VAL A 216 -16.31 21.86 -9.91
CA VAL A 216 -16.84 20.80 -10.75
C VAL A 216 -16.76 21.21 -12.22
N LEU A 217 -16.29 20.27 -13.05
CA LEU A 217 -16.38 20.32 -14.50
C LEU A 217 -17.47 19.36 -14.94
N ASP A 218 -18.51 19.90 -15.57
CA ASP A 218 -19.49 19.09 -16.27
C ASP A 218 -18.88 18.58 -17.59
N LEU A 219 -18.71 17.27 -17.72
CA LEU A 219 -18.01 16.63 -18.84
C LEU A 219 -18.86 16.56 -20.12
N ARG A 220 -20.18 16.74 -20.02
CA ARG A 220 -21.07 16.82 -21.20
C ARG A 220 -20.98 18.19 -21.87
N SER A 221 -20.89 19.24 -21.08
CA SER A 221 -20.90 20.64 -21.54
C SER A 221 -19.55 21.33 -21.48
N TRP A 222 -18.52 20.68 -20.93
CA TRP A 222 -17.19 21.25 -20.68
C TRP A 222 -17.24 22.57 -19.88
N THR A 223 -18.17 22.66 -18.92
CA THR A 223 -18.40 23.88 -18.12
C THR A 223 -17.91 23.71 -16.69
N TRP A 224 -17.01 24.61 -16.27
CA TRP A 224 -16.57 24.73 -14.90
C TRP A 224 -17.52 25.59 -14.05
N SER A 225 -17.75 25.16 -12.82
CA SER A 225 -18.37 25.97 -11.79
C SER A 225 -17.72 25.73 -10.43
N LYS A 226 -17.84 26.71 -9.53
CA LYS A 226 -17.50 26.54 -8.12
C LYS A 226 -18.68 25.92 -7.39
N VAL A 227 -18.41 24.93 -6.55
CA VAL A 227 -19.42 24.30 -5.68
C VAL A 227 -19.40 25.01 -4.34
N GLU A 228 -20.49 25.71 -4.01
CA GLU A 228 -20.63 26.35 -2.70
C GLU A 228 -21.18 25.35 -1.70
N ALA A 229 -20.40 25.08 -0.65
CA ALA A 229 -20.82 24.19 0.42
C ALA A 229 -21.83 24.89 1.34
N LYS A 230 -22.92 24.19 1.66
CA LYS A 230 -23.87 24.63 2.67
C LYS A 230 -23.25 24.49 4.06
N VAL A 231 -23.44 25.50 4.88
CA VAL A 231 -22.97 25.53 6.26
C VAL A 231 -23.95 24.78 7.15
N VAL A 232 -23.50 23.71 7.80
CA VAL A 232 -24.26 22.99 8.81
C VAL A 232 -23.70 23.35 10.21
N PRO A 233 -24.53 23.79 11.16
CA PRO A 233 -24.13 23.98 12.56
C PRO A 233 -23.72 22.65 13.19
N LYS A 234 -22.61 22.60 13.94
CA LYS A 234 -22.13 21.35 14.58
C LYS A 234 -23.12 20.78 15.60
N SER A 235 -23.90 21.62 16.27
CA SER A 235 -25.03 21.27 17.15
C SER A 235 -25.83 22.53 17.51
N VAL A 236 -26.98 22.35 18.17
CA VAL A 236 -27.80 23.46 18.72
C VAL A 236 -27.04 24.26 19.80
N GLU A 237 -26.06 23.64 20.47
CA GLU A 237 -25.26 24.24 21.55
C GLU A 237 -23.90 24.80 21.08
N SER A 238 -23.54 24.60 19.80
CA SER A 238 -22.29 25.11 19.23
C SER A 238 -22.47 25.38 17.73
N PRO A 239 -23.01 26.56 17.36
CA PRO A 239 -23.41 26.87 15.99
C PRO A 239 -22.23 27.13 15.04
N SER A 240 -20.98 26.97 15.49
CA SER A 240 -19.82 27.17 14.62
C SER A 240 -19.86 26.20 13.43
N PRO A 241 -19.72 26.69 12.19
CA PRO A 241 -19.63 25.85 10.99
C PRO A 241 -18.58 24.76 11.13
N VAL A 242 -18.75 23.64 10.42
CA VAL A 242 -17.63 22.73 10.16
C VAL A 242 -16.58 23.49 9.34
N ASN A 243 -15.54 23.99 10.01
CA ASN A 243 -14.42 24.66 9.35
C ASN A 243 -13.49 23.62 8.72
N ILE A 244 -13.56 23.52 7.41
CA ILE A 244 -12.72 22.61 6.64
C ILE A 244 -11.38 23.28 6.32
N ALA A 245 -10.34 22.83 7.03
CA ALA A 245 -8.98 23.33 6.83
C ALA A 245 -8.51 23.11 5.37
N PRO A 246 -7.89 24.13 4.74
CA PRO A 246 -7.23 23.98 3.45
C PRO A 246 -6.14 22.91 3.46
N CYS A 247 -6.09 22.11 2.39
CA CYS A 247 -5.15 20.99 2.28
C CYS A 247 -4.59 20.79 0.87
N ALA A 248 -3.44 20.11 0.79
CA ALA A 248 -2.81 19.67 -0.44
C ALA A 248 -2.16 18.29 -0.24
N GLY A 249 -1.99 17.53 -1.33
CA GLY A 249 -1.37 16.20 -1.33
C GLY A 249 -2.26 15.10 -0.75
N HIS A 250 -3.56 15.38 -0.64
CA HIS A 250 -4.59 14.43 -0.26
C HIS A 250 -5.10 13.68 -1.51
N SER A 251 -5.80 12.58 -1.30
CA SER A 251 -6.52 11.87 -2.35
C SER A 251 -8.02 12.15 -2.24
N LEU A 252 -8.69 12.35 -3.36
CA LEU A 252 -10.14 12.55 -3.43
C LEU A 252 -10.77 11.29 -4.02
N ILE A 253 -11.56 10.58 -3.23
CA ILE A 253 -12.12 9.26 -3.59
C ILE A 253 -13.64 9.35 -3.67
N PRO A 254 -14.27 9.02 -4.79
CA PRO A 254 -15.71 8.89 -4.86
C PRO A 254 -16.14 7.62 -4.11
N TRP A 255 -17.11 7.75 -3.22
CA TRP A 255 -17.71 6.62 -2.51
C TRP A 255 -19.19 6.90 -2.27
N GLU A 256 -20.05 6.05 -2.83
CA GLU A 256 -21.50 6.28 -2.85
C GLU A 256 -21.85 7.68 -3.40
N ASN A 257 -22.57 8.48 -2.60
CA ASN A 257 -22.94 9.86 -2.92
C ASN A 257 -21.99 10.89 -2.27
N LYS A 258 -20.77 10.49 -1.94
CA LYS A 258 -19.78 11.34 -1.25
C LYS A 258 -18.46 11.41 -1.99
N LEU A 259 -17.76 12.52 -1.79
CA LEU A 259 -16.36 12.67 -2.11
C LEU A 259 -15.55 12.66 -0.82
N LEU A 260 -14.69 11.65 -0.66
CA LEU A 260 -13.83 11.50 0.51
C LEU A 260 -12.48 12.14 0.24
N SER A 261 -12.11 13.16 1.01
CA SER A 261 -10.75 13.71 1.05
C SER A 261 -9.98 13.03 2.16
N ILE A 262 -9.00 12.20 1.78
CA ILE A 262 -8.19 11.41 2.71
C ILE A 262 -6.74 11.87 2.68
N ALA A 263 -6.15 12.01 3.86
CA ALA A 263 -4.76 12.42 4.07
C ALA A 263 -4.47 13.85 3.55
N GLY A 264 -3.21 14.09 3.18
CA GLY A 264 -2.70 15.39 2.78
C GLY A 264 -2.28 16.28 3.95
N HIS A 265 -1.55 17.33 3.61
CA HIS A 265 -1.07 18.32 4.57
C HIS A 265 -2.03 19.49 4.70
N THR A 266 -2.14 19.96 5.93
CA THR A 266 -2.83 21.20 6.33
C THR A 266 -1.82 22.17 6.93
N LYS A 267 -2.16 23.47 7.02
CA LYS A 267 -1.27 24.47 7.64
C LYS A 267 -1.02 24.19 9.11
N VAL A 268 -2.05 23.72 9.81
CA VAL A 268 -1.95 23.18 11.17
C VAL A 268 -1.85 21.67 11.01
N PRO A 269 -0.65 21.06 11.19
CA PRO A 269 -0.47 19.64 10.99
C PRO A 269 -1.28 18.85 12.02
N SER A 270 -1.83 17.71 11.59
CA SER A 270 -2.36 16.68 12.48
C SER A 270 -1.29 15.59 12.65
N GLU A 271 -1.32 14.87 13.76
CA GLU A 271 -0.43 13.72 13.96
C GLU A 271 -0.85 12.52 13.12
N THR A 272 -2.15 12.32 12.91
CA THR A 272 -2.72 11.18 12.17
C THR A 272 -3.48 11.63 10.93
N ILE A 273 -3.73 10.70 10.00
CA ILE A 273 -4.59 10.96 8.85
C ILE A 273 -5.98 11.34 9.34
N GLN A 274 -6.48 12.47 8.83
CA GLN A 274 -7.83 12.94 9.04
C GLN A 274 -8.60 12.79 7.73
N GLY A 275 -9.85 12.32 7.81
CA GLY A 275 -10.74 12.16 6.67
C GLY A 275 -11.85 13.22 6.68
N LYS A 276 -12.27 13.66 5.49
CA LYS A 276 -13.41 14.56 5.31
C LYS A 276 -14.29 14.03 4.20
N ALA A 277 -15.60 14.24 4.30
CA ALA A 277 -16.54 13.87 3.26
C ALA A 277 -17.34 15.09 2.81
N PHE A 278 -17.48 15.24 1.49
CA PHE A 278 -18.47 16.12 0.90
C PHE A 278 -19.63 15.30 0.38
N ASP A 279 -20.82 15.52 0.91
CA ASP A 279 -22.05 14.87 0.45
C ASP A 279 -22.62 15.61 -0.76
N LEU A 280 -22.73 14.91 -1.89
CA LEU A 280 -23.11 15.50 -3.18
C LEU A 280 -24.60 15.85 -3.27
N GLN A 281 -25.45 15.24 -2.43
CA GLN A 281 -26.90 15.50 -2.44
C GLN A 281 -27.24 16.71 -1.57
N THR A 282 -26.66 16.76 -0.38
CA THR A 282 -26.90 17.85 0.57
C THR A 282 -26.05 19.07 0.25
N GLY A 283 -24.86 18.88 -0.34
CA GLY A 283 -23.87 19.90 -0.59
C GLY A 283 -23.12 20.32 0.68
N THR A 284 -22.89 19.38 1.60
CA THR A 284 -22.34 19.68 2.93
C THR A 284 -21.05 18.92 3.19
N TRP A 285 -20.15 19.53 3.97
CA TRP A 285 -18.94 18.89 4.44
C TRP A 285 -19.12 18.33 5.85
N SER A 286 -18.55 17.16 6.10
CA SER A 286 -18.40 16.56 7.41
C SER A 286 -16.98 16.03 7.63
N VAL A 287 -16.59 15.91 8.89
CA VAL A 287 -15.36 15.19 9.28
C VAL A 287 -15.72 13.72 9.41
N LEU A 288 -14.86 12.83 8.89
CA LEU A 288 -15.02 11.40 9.09
C LEU A 288 -14.59 11.04 10.50
N ASN A 289 -15.50 10.44 11.27
CA ASN A 289 -15.17 9.84 12.55
C ASN A 289 -14.64 8.43 12.28
N THR A 290 -13.35 8.22 12.54
CA THR A 290 -12.69 6.93 12.34
C THR A 290 -12.20 6.34 13.65
N TYR A 291 -12.12 5.02 13.70
CA TYR A 291 -11.71 4.23 14.85
C TYR A 291 -10.45 3.43 14.54
N GLY A 292 -9.88 2.78 15.55
CA GLY A 292 -8.64 2.02 15.41
C GLY A 292 -7.39 2.90 15.37
N LYS A 293 -6.28 2.32 14.90
CA LYS A 293 -4.96 2.98 14.88
C LYS A 293 -4.79 3.71 13.55
N ALA A 294 -5.21 4.97 13.51
CA ALA A 294 -5.03 5.79 12.32
C ALA A 294 -3.53 5.98 12.00
N PRO A 295 -3.12 5.86 10.73
CA PRO A 295 -1.74 6.09 10.31
C PRO A 295 -1.28 7.54 10.54
N VAL A 296 0.04 7.75 10.60
CA VAL A 296 0.63 9.09 10.67
C VAL A 296 0.17 9.96 9.49
N SER A 297 -0.08 11.24 9.75
CA SER A 297 -0.45 12.22 8.73
C SER A 297 0.65 12.34 7.68
N ARG A 298 0.24 12.36 6.40
CA ARG A 298 1.14 12.24 5.25
C ARG A 298 0.56 12.91 4.00
N ALA A 299 1.43 13.25 3.06
CA ALA A 299 1.08 13.67 1.70
C ALA A 299 1.85 12.85 0.66
N GLY A 300 1.38 12.89 -0.60
CA GLY A 300 2.01 12.14 -1.70
C GLY A 300 1.82 10.62 -1.58
N GLN A 301 0.93 10.17 -0.70
CA GLN A 301 0.48 8.78 -0.61
C GLN A 301 -0.47 8.45 -1.78
N SER A 302 -0.61 7.17 -2.08
CA SER A 302 -1.75 6.67 -2.86
C SER A 302 -2.88 6.23 -1.95
N VAL A 303 -4.12 6.48 -2.37
CA VAL A 303 -5.34 5.92 -1.75
C VAL A 303 -6.17 5.30 -2.86
N THR A 304 -6.48 4.02 -2.74
CA THR A 304 -7.26 3.26 -3.73
C THR A 304 -8.45 2.60 -3.05
N LEU A 305 -9.60 2.54 -3.73
CA LEU A 305 -10.81 1.90 -3.22
C LEU A 305 -10.91 0.47 -3.79
N VAL A 306 -11.14 -0.50 -2.92
CA VAL A 306 -11.42 -1.91 -3.26
C VAL A 306 -12.66 -2.34 -2.48
N GLY A 307 -13.76 -2.60 -3.18
CA GLY A 307 -15.06 -2.80 -2.54
C GLY A 307 -15.42 -1.63 -1.60
N THR A 308 -15.46 -1.91 -0.29
CA THR A 308 -15.74 -0.91 0.77
C THR A 308 -14.50 -0.50 1.57
N THR A 309 -13.30 -0.85 1.11
CA THR A 309 -12.05 -0.60 1.83
C THR A 309 -11.14 0.34 1.05
N LEU A 310 -10.65 1.38 1.72
CA LEU A 310 -9.57 2.20 1.18
C LEU A 310 -8.24 1.58 1.55
N VAL A 311 -7.36 1.39 0.57
CA VAL A 311 -5.97 0.94 0.76
C VAL A 311 -5.04 2.15 0.56
N ILE A 312 -4.24 2.44 1.58
CA ILE A 312 -3.32 3.58 1.66
C ILE A 312 -1.89 3.02 1.62
N PHE A 313 -1.05 3.55 0.73
CA PHE A 313 0.35 3.15 0.63
C PHE A 313 1.30 4.34 0.57
N GLY A 314 2.39 4.25 1.34
CA GLY A 314 3.53 5.16 1.28
C GLY A 314 3.21 6.61 1.65
N GLY A 315 3.88 7.55 0.99
CA GLY A 315 3.80 8.99 1.22
C GLY A 315 4.94 9.52 2.10
N GLN A 316 4.84 10.80 2.46
CA GLN A 316 5.80 11.51 3.31
C GLN A 316 5.11 12.16 4.51
N ASP A 317 5.66 11.95 5.71
CA ASP A 317 5.17 12.57 6.94
C ASP A 317 5.66 14.03 7.12
N ALA A 318 5.15 14.71 8.15
CA ALA A 318 5.55 16.09 8.46
C ALA A 318 7.05 16.25 8.84
N LYS A 319 7.73 15.17 9.21
CA LYS A 319 9.17 15.13 9.51
C LYS A 319 10.01 14.85 8.26
N ARG A 320 9.38 14.78 7.08
CA ARG A 320 9.97 14.40 5.80
C ARG A 320 10.43 12.95 5.72
N THR A 321 9.95 12.09 6.61
CA THR A 321 10.17 10.65 6.55
C THR A 321 9.33 10.10 5.41
N LEU A 322 9.97 9.44 4.46
CA LEU A 322 9.27 8.68 3.42
C LEU A 322 8.82 7.35 4.00
N LEU A 323 7.66 6.88 3.56
CA LEU A 323 6.99 5.72 4.12
C LEU A 323 6.77 4.65 3.03
N ASN A 324 6.68 3.40 3.44
CA ASN A 324 6.28 2.24 2.62
C ASN A 324 5.32 1.31 3.38
N ASP A 325 4.65 1.82 4.40
CA ASP A 325 3.62 1.11 5.14
C ASP A 325 2.31 1.02 4.34
N LEU A 326 1.53 -0.02 4.63
CA LEU A 326 0.23 -0.28 4.04
C LEU A 326 -0.82 -0.21 5.14
N HIS A 327 -1.85 0.61 4.92
CA HIS A 327 -2.99 0.73 5.84
C HIS A 327 -4.29 0.56 5.09
N ILE A 328 -5.31 0.11 5.80
CA ILE A 328 -6.68 0.06 5.31
C ILE A 328 -7.63 0.83 6.19
N LEU A 329 -8.61 1.48 5.57
CA LEU A 329 -9.80 2.01 6.22
C LEU A 329 -11.02 1.31 5.66
N ASN A 330 -11.68 0.49 6.48
CA ASN A 330 -12.99 -0.05 6.13
C ASN A 330 -14.03 1.07 6.23
N LEU A 331 -14.77 1.37 5.15
CA LEU A 331 -15.72 2.47 5.07
C LEU A 331 -17.10 2.14 5.68
N GLU A 332 -17.40 0.86 5.92
CA GLU A 332 -18.63 0.45 6.62
C GLU A 332 -18.46 0.60 8.14
N THR A 333 -17.31 0.17 8.68
CA THR A 333 -17.03 0.26 10.12
C THR A 333 -16.29 1.53 10.52
N MET A 334 -15.74 2.27 9.54
CA MET A 334 -14.85 3.42 9.73
C MET A 334 -13.60 3.09 10.57
N THR A 335 -13.08 1.86 10.46
CA THR A 335 -11.95 1.40 11.29
C THR A 335 -10.66 1.32 10.47
N TRP A 336 -9.59 1.88 11.03
CA TRP A 336 -8.22 1.77 10.51
C TRP A 336 -7.54 0.49 10.99
N ASN A 337 -6.87 -0.19 10.07
CA ASN A 337 -5.95 -1.28 10.38
C ASN A 337 -4.66 -1.17 9.57
N GLU A 338 -3.55 -1.55 10.20
CA GLU A 338 -2.25 -1.67 9.56
C GLU A 338 -2.12 -3.07 8.93
N ILE A 339 -1.52 -3.14 7.75
CA ILE A 339 -1.22 -4.40 7.08
C ILE A 339 0.29 -4.61 7.09
N ASP A 340 0.77 -5.64 7.79
CA ASP A 340 2.16 -6.10 7.60
C ASP A 340 2.23 -7.08 6.42
N ALA A 341 2.40 -6.52 5.25
CA ALA A 341 2.61 -7.31 4.05
C ALA A 341 3.94 -8.09 4.10
N VAL A 342 3.97 -9.24 3.42
CA VAL A 342 5.20 -10.01 3.18
C VAL A 342 5.72 -9.80 1.76
N GLY A 343 6.84 -10.41 1.41
CA GLY A 343 7.38 -10.41 0.04
C GLY A 343 8.31 -9.24 -0.24
N ALA A 344 8.25 -8.69 -1.45
CA ALA A 344 9.17 -7.65 -1.93
C ALA A 344 8.49 -6.26 -2.00
N PRO A 345 8.28 -5.57 -0.85
CA PRO A 345 7.60 -4.28 -0.85
C PRO A 345 8.40 -3.20 -1.60
N PRO A 346 7.73 -2.14 -2.06
CA PRO A 346 8.41 -0.97 -2.58
C PRO A 346 9.25 -0.31 -1.49
N SER A 347 10.37 0.30 -1.90
CA SER A 347 11.13 1.19 -1.02
C SER A 347 10.28 2.38 -0.57
N PRO A 348 10.56 3.01 0.59
CA PRO A 348 9.88 4.22 1.03
C PRO A 348 9.85 5.30 -0.05
N ARG A 349 8.64 5.80 -0.36
CA ARG A 349 8.40 6.66 -1.51
C ARG A 349 7.16 7.54 -1.33
N ALA A 350 7.15 8.65 -2.04
CA ALA A 350 5.99 9.51 -2.21
C ALA A 350 5.81 9.87 -3.70
N ASP A 351 4.64 10.42 -4.01
CA ASP A 351 4.26 10.89 -5.34
C ASP A 351 4.33 9.80 -6.43
N HIS A 352 4.13 8.53 -6.02
CA HIS A 352 3.90 7.39 -6.91
C HIS A 352 2.43 7.35 -7.36
N ALA A 353 2.16 6.59 -8.41
CA ALA A 353 0.80 6.23 -8.78
C ALA A 353 0.46 4.83 -8.28
N ALA A 354 -0.81 4.61 -8.00
CA ALA A 354 -1.33 3.28 -7.70
C ALA A 354 -2.69 3.06 -8.36
N ALA A 355 -2.99 1.79 -8.64
CA ALA A 355 -4.24 1.35 -9.24
C ALA A 355 -4.64 -0.02 -8.70
N ILE A 356 -5.93 -0.30 -8.73
CA ILE A 356 -6.47 -1.63 -8.44
C ILE A 356 -6.74 -2.33 -9.77
N HIS A 357 -6.25 -3.55 -9.88
CA HIS A 357 -6.52 -4.45 -10.99
C HIS A 357 -7.26 -5.69 -10.49
N ALA A 358 -8.31 -6.06 -11.21
CA ALA A 358 -9.14 -7.24 -10.94
C ALA A 358 -9.66 -7.33 -9.48
N GLU A 359 -9.96 -6.19 -8.85
CA GLU A 359 -10.42 -6.10 -7.45
C GLU A 359 -9.53 -6.83 -6.42
N ARG A 360 -8.26 -7.08 -6.76
CA ARG A 360 -7.35 -7.91 -5.94
C ARG A 360 -5.92 -7.38 -5.90
N TYR A 361 -5.43 -6.84 -7.01
CA TYR A 361 -4.02 -6.49 -7.15
C TYR A 361 -3.85 -4.98 -7.07
N LEU A 362 -3.20 -4.51 -6.00
CA LEU A 362 -2.74 -3.13 -5.91
C LEU A 362 -1.42 -2.99 -6.65
N LEU A 363 -1.47 -2.30 -7.79
CA LEU A 363 -0.31 -1.90 -8.57
C LEU A 363 0.27 -0.61 -7.99
N VAL A 364 1.59 -0.53 -7.85
CA VAL A 364 2.32 0.69 -7.46
C VAL A 364 3.45 0.92 -8.44
N PHE A 365 3.49 2.11 -9.04
CA PHE A 365 4.52 2.47 -10.03
C PHE A 365 5.18 3.80 -9.73
N GLY A 366 6.51 3.81 -9.85
CA GLY A 366 7.31 5.02 -9.76
C GLY A 366 7.27 5.69 -8.38
N GLY A 367 7.16 7.02 -8.39
CA GLY A 367 7.37 7.86 -7.21
C GLY A 367 8.84 8.11 -6.96
N GLY A 368 9.16 8.66 -5.79
CA GLY A 368 10.56 8.98 -5.49
C GLY A 368 10.91 9.03 -4.02
N SER A 369 12.21 8.91 -3.79
CA SER A 369 12.88 9.35 -2.58
C SER A 369 13.33 10.81 -2.70
N HIS A 370 14.02 11.35 -1.68
CA HIS A 370 14.62 12.68 -1.78
C HIS A 370 15.71 12.79 -2.85
N ALA A 371 16.27 11.67 -3.30
CA ALA A 371 17.41 11.62 -4.22
C ALA A 371 17.11 10.97 -5.57
N THR A 372 16.07 10.14 -5.67
CA THR A 372 15.88 9.24 -6.82
C THR A 372 14.41 9.05 -7.11
N CYS A 373 14.03 9.20 -8.38
CA CYS A 373 12.73 8.72 -8.86
C CYS A 373 12.85 7.25 -9.27
N PHE A 374 11.77 6.51 -9.15
CA PHE A 374 11.69 5.10 -9.48
C PHE A 374 10.89 4.87 -10.77
N ASN A 375 11.10 3.73 -11.42
CA ASN A 375 10.29 3.17 -12.51
C ASN A 375 9.99 1.68 -12.29
N ASP A 376 10.09 1.23 -11.04
CA ASP A 376 9.71 -0.13 -10.66
C ASP A 376 8.18 -0.25 -10.59
N LEU A 377 7.68 -1.41 -11.04
CA LEU A 377 6.31 -1.84 -10.82
C LEU A 377 6.29 -2.85 -9.67
N HIS A 378 5.44 -2.59 -8.70
CA HIS A 378 5.15 -3.48 -7.59
C HIS A 378 3.69 -3.88 -7.60
N VAL A 379 3.42 -5.11 -7.17
CA VAL A 379 2.05 -5.63 -7.09
C VAL A 379 1.84 -6.21 -5.70
N PHE A 380 0.85 -5.70 -4.99
CA PHE A 380 0.38 -6.29 -3.75
C PHE A 380 -0.89 -7.09 -4.01
N ASP A 381 -0.85 -8.37 -3.67
CA ASP A 381 -2.02 -9.24 -3.70
C ASP A 381 -2.80 -9.07 -2.39
N LEU A 382 -3.97 -8.43 -2.45
CA LEU A 382 -4.83 -8.15 -1.30
C LEU A 382 -5.41 -9.43 -0.65
N GLN A 383 -5.37 -10.58 -1.33
CA GLN A 383 -5.80 -11.86 -0.77
C GLN A 383 -4.64 -12.62 -0.13
N ALA A 384 -3.48 -12.65 -0.79
CA ALA A 384 -2.29 -13.33 -0.26
C ALA A 384 -1.51 -12.49 0.75
N MET A 385 -1.83 -11.20 0.84
CA MET A 385 -1.15 -10.20 1.68
C MET A 385 0.35 -10.14 1.40
N GLU A 386 0.71 -10.24 0.11
CA GLU A 386 2.09 -10.40 -0.36
C GLU A 386 2.41 -9.43 -1.50
N TRP A 387 3.59 -8.81 -1.39
CA TRP A 387 4.19 -8.01 -2.45
C TRP A 387 5.03 -8.84 -3.39
N SER A 388 4.91 -8.56 -4.68
CA SER A 388 5.77 -9.08 -5.74
C SER A 388 6.28 -7.96 -6.64
N ARG A 389 7.33 -8.26 -7.39
CA ARG A 389 7.91 -7.40 -8.44
C ARG A 389 7.83 -8.16 -9.77
N PRO A 390 6.75 -8.00 -10.55
CA PRO A 390 6.62 -8.72 -11.81
C PRO A 390 7.66 -8.24 -12.83
N THR A 391 8.00 -9.14 -13.76
CA THR A 391 8.82 -8.76 -14.92
C THR A 391 7.97 -7.92 -15.87
N GLN A 392 8.47 -6.74 -16.22
CA GLN A 392 7.81 -5.84 -17.17
C GLN A 392 8.30 -6.14 -18.59
N GLN A 393 7.39 -6.10 -19.56
CA GLN A 393 7.69 -6.28 -20.98
C GLN A 393 7.38 -4.99 -21.75
N GLY A 394 8.05 -4.80 -22.89
CA GLY A 394 7.90 -3.60 -23.71
C GLY A 394 8.74 -2.42 -23.21
N GLU A 395 8.37 -1.21 -23.66
CA GLU A 395 9.06 0.02 -23.24
C GLU A 395 8.61 0.42 -21.83
N ILE A 396 9.53 0.28 -20.86
CA ILE A 396 9.28 0.67 -19.48
C ILE A 396 9.40 2.20 -19.37
N PRO A 397 8.40 2.91 -18.81
CA PRO A 397 8.49 4.35 -18.63
C PRO A 397 9.75 4.74 -17.83
N THR A 398 10.37 5.85 -18.19
CA THR A 398 11.51 6.38 -17.42
C THR A 398 11.11 6.67 -15.97
N PRO A 399 12.09 6.70 -15.04
CA PRO A 399 11.83 7.07 -13.65
C PRO A 399 11.06 8.38 -13.53
N ARG A 400 10.05 8.40 -12.63
CA ARG A 400 9.15 9.55 -12.49
C ARG A 400 8.44 9.62 -11.14
N ALA A 401 8.23 10.84 -10.66
CA ALA A 401 7.36 11.15 -9.53
C ALA A 401 6.36 12.25 -9.92
N GLY A 402 5.25 12.36 -9.18
CA GLY A 402 4.22 13.38 -9.39
C GLY A 402 3.42 13.20 -10.69
N HIS A 403 3.41 11.99 -11.25
CA HIS A 403 2.63 11.65 -12.44
C HIS A 403 1.17 11.38 -12.08
N ALA A 404 0.29 11.55 -13.06
CA ALA A 404 -1.11 11.15 -12.95
C ALA A 404 -1.31 9.75 -13.54
N SER A 405 -2.34 9.06 -13.09
CA SER A 405 -2.71 7.77 -13.64
C SER A 405 -4.22 7.51 -13.56
N VAL A 406 -4.74 6.67 -14.44
CA VAL A 406 -6.15 6.25 -14.46
C VAL A 406 -6.29 4.86 -15.06
N THR A 407 -7.21 4.06 -14.52
CA THR A 407 -7.60 2.78 -15.12
C THR A 407 -8.78 2.99 -16.07
N VAL A 408 -8.69 2.41 -17.27
CA VAL A 408 -9.78 2.42 -18.26
C VAL A 408 -9.86 1.02 -18.86
N GLY A 409 -10.95 0.31 -18.55
CA GLY A 409 -11.04 -1.13 -18.83
C GLY A 409 -9.95 -1.89 -18.09
N GLU A 410 -9.23 -2.74 -18.80
CA GLU A 410 -8.11 -3.52 -18.24
C GLU A 410 -6.76 -2.78 -18.24
N ASN A 411 -6.72 -1.59 -18.84
CA ASN A 411 -5.49 -0.83 -19.04
C ASN A 411 -5.29 0.22 -17.95
N TRP A 412 -4.06 0.35 -17.47
CA TRP A 412 -3.63 1.40 -16.56
C TRP A 412 -2.77 2.43 -17.30
N PHE A 413 -3.29 3.63 -17.46
CA PHE A 413 -2.60 4.72 -18.16
C PHE A 413 -1.86 5.60 -17.16
N ILE A 414 -0.62 5.97 -17.50
CA ILE A 414 0.23 6.86 -16.71
C ILE A 414 0.66 8.04 -17.60
N VAL A 415 0.54 9.26 -17.08
CA VAL A 415 0.92 10.48 -17.82
C VAL A 415 1.69 11.47 -16.94
N GLY A 416 2.67 12.11 -17.56
CA GLY A 416 3.42 13.19 -16.93
C GLY A 416 4.35 12.70 -15.84
N GLY A 417 4.57 13.57 -14.85
CA GLY A 417 5.64 13.43 -13.86
C GLY A 417 7.03 13.54 -14.50
N GLY A 418 8.05 13.55 -13.66
CA GLY A 418 9.42 13.73 -14.11
C GLY A 418 10.44 13.25 -13.09
N ASP A 419 11.71 13.38 -13.46
CA ASP A 419 12.84 13.18 -12.58
C ASP A 419 13.74 14.42 -12.54
N ASN A 420 14.48 14.58 -11.46
CA ASN A 420 15.39 15.72 -11.30
C ASN A 420 16.57 15.72 -12.29
N LYS A 421 16.78 14.62 -13.04
CA LYS A 421 17.86 14.51 -14.04
C LYS A 421 17.47 15.10 -15.39
N SER A 422 16.20 14.99 -15.77
CA SER A 422 15.68 15.50 -17.05
C SER A 422 15.17 16.95 -16.95
N GLY A 423 15.04 17.51 -15.75
CA GLY A 423 14.61 18.89 -15.52
C GLY A 423 13.17 19.17 -15.96
N LYS A 424 12.35 18.12 -16.08
CA LYS A 424 10.95 18.19 -16.52
C LYS A 424 9.97 18.00 -15.36
#